data_AF-A0A8H6YTK4-F1
#
_entry.id   AF-A0A8H6YTK4-F1
#
_cell.length_a   1.000
_cell.length_b   1.000
_cell.length_c   1.000
_cell.angle_alpha   90.00
_cell.angle_beta   90.00
_cell.angle_gamma   90.00
#
_symmetry.space_group_name_H-M   'P 1'
#
loop_
_entity.id
_entity.type
_entity.pdbx_description
1 polymer ?
#
loop_
_entity_poly.entity_id
_entity_poly.type
_entity_poly.pdbx_seq_one_letter_code
_entity_poly.pdbx_strand_id
1 'polypeptide(L)'
;MPGALPIIAFISFALVLIPLPIHQKSRNVPLLSIIAWLAISNVTYGINSAIWNGNVRIEDLVWCDISTKLKIGSEIALPASAFALALQVYRITLQKNRLPFGHELLICFGVPILIMSLHTIVQGHRFDIYEDFGCTPAVYVSIPSIFILDIPPLVFSTLAFIFCSLAIMNFARQRMAFSRMVKDSRNPGLSKARYVRLMLITLILGVWNALVISLTRSSAYRNGLLPWVSWDDVHADFWSFEGSQYRLDDIPGDVLVWVYLGWFSVPVTSLFVFLLFSFGEEAAKDYRTWVSWVETTVFRRKSGSPSMFATKSSVGSIDKSDGVTEV
;
A
#
# COMPACT_ATOMS: atom_id res chain seq x y z
N MET A 1 -25.87 0.17 -2.28
CA MET A 1 -25.77 0.57 -0.85
C MET A 1 -25.48 2.06 -0.81
N PRO A 2 -26.51 2.92 -1.00
CA PRO A 2 -26.27 4.36 -1.12
C PRO A 2 -25.62 4.89 0.16
N GLY A 3 -24.46 5.53 0.03
CA GLY A 3 -23.70 6.13 1.13
C GLY A 3 -22.73 5.24 1.91
N ALA A 4 -22.67 3.92 1.67
CA ALA A 4 -21.71 3.06 2.38
C ALA A 4 -20.28 3.16 1.83
N LEU A 5 -20.13 3.33 0.51
CA LEU A 5 -18.83 3.44 -0.17
C LEU A 5 -17.93 4.56 0.37
N PRO A 6 -18.39 5.83 0.51
CA PRO A 6 -17.52 6.88 1.03
C PRO A 6 -17.07 6.59 2.47
N ILE A 7 -17.95 6.03 3.31
CA ILE A 7 -17.63 5.67 4.70
C ILE A 7 -16.52 4.61 4.73
N ILE A 8 -16.64 3.55 3.93
CA ILE A 8 -15.64 2.49 3.84
C ILE A 8 -14.29 3.06 3.40
N ALA A 9 -14.26 3.92 2.39
CA ALA A 9 -13.04 4.53 1.89
C ALA A 9 -12.36 5.42 2.95
N PHE A 10 -13.12 6.27 3.66
CA PHE A 10 -12.56 7.11 4.73
C PHE A 10 -12.09 6.31 5.95
N ILE A 11 -12.77 5.22 6.30
CA ILE A 11 -12.30 4.29 7.33
C ILE A 11 -10.98 3.64 6.89
N SER A 12 -10.91 3.11 5.66
CA SER A 12 -9.69 2.52 5.12
C SER A 12 -8.52 3.50 5.03
N PHE A 13 -8.79 4.77 4.70
CA PHE A 13 -7.82 5.86 4.79
C PHE A 13 -7.29 6.04 6.22
N ALA A 14 -8.18 6.13 7.21
CA ALA A 14 -7.75 6.26 8.60
C ALA A 14 -6.91 5.05 9.05
N LEU A 15 -7.33 3.84 8.69
CA LEU A 15 -6.64 2.59 9.03
C LEU A 15 -5.24 2.50 8.42
N VAL A 16 -5.06 2.90 7.15
CA VAL A 16 -3.75 2.80 6.50
C VAL A 16 -2.74 3.83 7.03
N LEU A 17 -3.21 4.93 7.63
CA LEU A 17 -2.35 5.92 8.26
C LEU A 17 -1.85 5.51 9.66
N ILE A 18 -2.52 4.58 10.34
CA ILE A 18 -2.13 4.14 11.69
C ILE A 18 -0.67 3.63 11.75
N PRO A 19 -0.19 2.78 10.83
CA PRO A 19 1.21 2.35 10.80
C PRO A 19 2.23 3.44 10.45
N LEU A 20 1.82 4.56 9.86
CA LEU A 20 2.73 5.56 9.27
C LEU A 20 3.76 6.11 10.28
N PRO A 21 3.38 6.55 11.49
CA PRO A 21 4.33 7.16 12.43
C PRO A 21 5.39 6.17 12.93
N ILE A 22 5.03 4.88 13.00
CA ILE A 22 5.96 3.80 13.38
C ILE A 22 7.02 3.63 12.30
N HIS A 23 6.59 3.56 11.04
CA HIS A 23 7.47 3.22 9.93
C HIS A 23 8.32 4.39 9.42
N GLN A 24 7.95 5.63 9.71
CA GLN A 24 8.72 6.82 9.32
C GLN A 24 10.16 6.79 9.89
N LYS A 25 10.36 6.24 11.10
CA LYS A 25 11.69 6.08 11.70
C LYS A 25 12.56 5.06 10.98
N SER A 26 11.94 4.06 10.33
CA SER A 26 12.66 2.98 9.64
C SER A 26 13.24 3.38 8.28
N ARG A 27 12.88 4.57 7.77
CA ARG A 27 13.26 5.11 6.45
C ARG A 27 13.11 4.09 5.31
N ASN A 28 12.11 3.21 5.41
CA ASN A 28 11.80 2.23 4.39
C ASN A 28 10.91 2.86 3.32
N VAL A 29 11.52 3.51 2.32
CA VAL A 29 10.80 4.26 1.28
C VAL A 29 9.74 3.41 0.58
N PRO A 30 10.01 2.17 0.12
CA PRO A 30 8.98 1.36 -0.52
C PRO A 30 7.72 1.13 0.32
N LEU A 31 7.87 0.87 1.62
CA LEU A 31 6.73 0.68 2.51
C LEU A 31 5.96 1.99 2.75
N LEU A 32 6.67 3.10 2.92
CA LEU A 32 6.06 4.42 3.07
C LEU A 32 5.31 4.83 1.79
N SER A 33 5.84 4.50 0.61
CA SER A 33 5.18 4.71 -0.67
C SER A 33 3.88 3.91 -0.78
N ILE A 34 3.87 2.63 -0.38
CA ILE A 34 2.64 1.82 -0.34
C ILE A 34 1.57 2.50 0.53
N ILE A 35 1.94 2.92 1.75
CA ILE A 35 1.01 3.61 2.66
C ILE A 35 0.51 4.92 2.05
N ALA A 36 1.40 5.73 1.47
CA ALA A 36 1.06 7.00 0.86
C ALA A 36 0.10 6.84 -0.33
N TRP A 37 0.39 5.92 -1.25
CA TRP A 37 -0.47 5.65 -2.41
C TRP A 37 -1.82 5.11 -1.99
N LEU A 38 -1.89 4.18 -1.04
CA LEU A 38 -3.17 3.71 -0.50
C LEU A 38 -3.95 4.83 0.18
N ALA A 39 -3.29 5.71 0.93
CA ALA A 39 -3.95 6.85 1.57
C ALA A 39 -4.53 7.80 0.52
N ILE A 40 -3.77 8.14 -0.51
CA ILE A 40 -4.22 8.98 -1.64
C ILE A 40 -5.40 8.32 -2.35
N SER A 41 -5.32 7.03 -2.68
CA SER A 41 -6.39 6.31 -3.37
C SER A 41 -7.67 6.24 -2.55
N ASN A 42 -7.60 5.94 -1.24
CA ASN A 42 -8.78 5.90 -0.38
C ASN A 42 -9.45 7.27 -0.22
N VAL A 43 -8.69 8.36 -0.06
CA VAL A 43 -9.26 9.71 -0.01
C VAL A 43 -9.93 10.05 -1.33
N THR A 44 -9.26 9.73 -2.44
CA THR A 44 -9.81 9.96 -3.79
C THR A 44 -11.12 9.20 -3.98
N TYR A 45 -11.17 7.91 -3.60
CA TYR A 45 -12.37 7.09 -3.69
C TYR A 45 -13.48 7.58 -2.76
N GLY A 46 -13.13 8.02 -1.55
CA GLY A 46 -14.08 8.57 -0.59
C GLY A 46 -14.73 9.86 -1.09
N ILE A 47 -13.94 10.78 -1.65
CA ILE A 47 -14.44 12.03 -2.24
C ILE A 47 -15.29 11.73 -3.47
N ASN A 48 -14.80 10.86 -4.38
CA ASN A 48 -15.56 10.45 -5.57
C ASN A 48 -16.92 9.85 -5.20
N SER A 49 -16.94 8.86 -4.31
CA SER A 49 -18.20 8.24 -3.89
C SER A 49 -19.10 9.15 -3.06
N ALA A 50 -18.58 10.23 -2.47
CA ALA A 50 -19.38 11.21 -1.75
C ALA A 50 -20.08 12.19 -2.71
N ILE A 51 -19.36 12.70 -3.72
CA ILE A 51 -19.90 13.66 -4.70
C ILE A 51 -20.94 12.97 -5.60
N TRP A 52 -20.64 11.77 -6.10
CA TRP A 52 -21.48 11.03 -7.07
C TRP A 52 -22.44 10.02 -6.43
N ASN A 53 -22.80 10.22 -5.15
CA ASN A 53 -23.78 9.38 -4.47
C ASN A 53 -25.18 9.58 -5.10
N GLY A 54 -25.73 8.53 -5.71
CA GLY A 54 -27.03 8.54 -6.38
C GLY A 54 -27.14 9.48 -7.58
N ASN A 55 -26.02 9.89 -8.19
CA ASN A 55 -26.03 10.74 -9.36
C ASN A 55 -24.80 10.55 -10.26
N VAL A 56 -24.90 11.02 -11.51
CA VAL A 56 -23.81 10.99 -12.51
C VAL A 56 -23.49 12.38 -13.06
N ARG A 57 -23.86 13.44 -12.34
CA ARG A 57 -23.77 14.82 -12.84
C ARG A 57 -22.32 15.23 -13.05
N ILE A 58 -22.05 15.98 -14.10
CA ILE A 58 -20.71 16.49 -14.37
C ILE A 58 -20.55 17.79 -13.58
N GLU A 59 -20.02 17.69 -12.36
CA GLU A 59 -19.90 18.83 -11.44
C GLU A 59 -18.48 19.38 -11.33
N ASP A 60 -17.47 18.51 -11.19
CA ASP A 60 -16.07 18.92 -10.99
C ASP A 60 -15.11 18.25 -11.99
N LEU A 61 -14.90 18.94 -13.12
CA LEU A 61 -14.02 18.48 -14.21
C LEU A 61 -12.56 18.37 -13.77
N VAL A 62 -12.08 19.34 -12.98
CA VAL A 62 -10.67 19.41 -12.56
C VAL A 62 -10.38 18.28 -11.60
N TRP A 63 -11.30 18.03 -10.66
CA TRP A 63 -11.20 16.89 -9.75
C TRP A 63 -11.22 15.55 -10.50
N CYS A 64 -12.08 15.38 -11.52
CA CYS A 64 -12.07 14.17 -12.32
C CYS A 64 -10.75 13.95 -13.08
N ASP A 65 -10.17 14.99 -13.69
CA ASP A 65 -8.87 14.87 -14.37
C ASP A 65 -7.75 14.45 -13.39
N ILE A 66 -7.74 15.00 -12.17
CA ILE A 66 -6.76 14.66 -11.14
C ILE A 66 -6.99 13.24 -10.61
N SER A 67 -8.21 12.92 -10.20
CA SER A 67 -8.56 11.65 -9.56
C SER A 67 -8.35 10.45 -10.49
N THR A 68 -8.67 10.59 -11.78
CA THR A 68 -8.44 9.52 -12.77
C THR A 68 -6.97 9.26 -13.02
N LYS A 69 -6.13 10.30 -13.09
CA LYS A 69 -4.67 10.14 -13.18
C LYS A 69 -4.09 9.51 -11.92
N LEU A 70 -4.54 9.94 -10.74
CA LEU A 70 -4.12 9.32 -9.47
C LEU A 70 -4.51 7.84 -9.39
N LYS A 71 -5.70 7.47 -9.90
CA LYS A 71 -6.14 6.08 -9.98
C LYS A 71 -5.19 5.24 -10.84
N ILE A 72 -4.89 5.68 -12.06
CA ILE A 72 -3.91 5.02 -12.94
C ILE A 72 -2.52 4.92 -12.28
N GLY A 73 -2.06 6.01 -11.67
CA GLY A 73 -0.78 6.04 -10.95
C GLY A 73 -0.73 5.02 -9.81
N SER A 74 -1.81 4.90 -9.05
CA SER A 74 -1.90 3.96 -7.93
C SER A 74 -1.89 2.48 -8.37
N GLU A 75 -2.54 2.16 -9.50
CA GLU A 75 -2.58 0.79 -10.05
C GLU A 75 -1.18 0.23 -10.34
N ILE A 76 -0.25 1.08 -10.80
CA ILE A 76 1.15 0.71 -11.02
C ILE A 76 2.04 0.94 -9.80
N ALA A 77 1.76 1.97 -8.99
CA ALA A 77 2.60 2.32 -7.85
C ALA A 77 2.62 1.24 -6.76
N LEU A 78 1.48 0.60 -6.50
CA LEU A 78 1.38 -0.46 -5.50
C LEU A 78 2.25 -1.67 -5.84
N PRO A 79 2.14 -2.31 -7.02
CA PRO A 79 3.01 -3.42 -7.39
C PRO A 79 4.47 -3.00 -7.55
N ALA A 80 4.77 -1.80 -8.09
CA ALA A 80 6.14 -1.30 -8.21
C ALA A 80 6.81 -1.09 -6.83
N SER A 81 6.07 -0.53 -5.87
CA SER A 81 6.56 -0.35 -4.50
C SER A 81 6.70 -1.69 -3.77
N ALA A 82 5.79 -2.64 -4.00
CA ALA A 82 5.91 -4.00 -3.48
C ALA A 82 7.16 -4.71 -4.03
N PHE A 83 7.47 -4.55 -5.32
CA PHE A 83 8.70 -5.06 -5.92
C PHE A 83 9.95 -4.43 -5.29
N ALA A 84 10.00 -3.10 -5.16
CA ALA A 84 11.13 -2.42 -4.53
C ALA A 84 11.35 -2.91 -3.08
N LEU A 85 10.25 -3.16 -2.35
CA LEU A 85 10.28 -3.73 -1.01
C LEU A 85 10.85 -5.16 -1.02
N ALA A 86 10.36 -6.03 -1.92
CA ALA A 86 10.82 -7.39 -2.10
C ALA A 86 12.33 -7.44 -2.38
N LEU A 87 12.78 -6.63 -3.33
CA LEU A 87 14.18 -6.54 -3.75
C LEU A 87 15.07 -6.06 -2.60
N GLN A 88 14.62 -5.08 -1.83
CA GLN A 88 15.36 -4.61 -0.67
C GLN A 88 15.51 -5.70 0.39
N VAL A 89 14.43 -6.42 0.73
CA VAL A 89 14.47 -7.52 1.70
C VAL A 89 15.40 -8.63 1.19
N TYR A 90 15.31 -9.00 -0.09
CA TYR A 90 16.19 -9.99 -0.70
C TYR A 90 17.68 -9.58 -0.61
N ARG A 91 18.03 -8.34 -0.95
CA ARG A 91 19.42 -7.83 -0.83
C ARG A 91 19.95 -7.91 0.59
N ILE A 92 19.10 -7.63 1.58
CA ILE A 92 19.46 -7.76 3.00
C ILE A 92 19.76 -9.24 3.35
N THR A 93 18.97 -10.20 2.85
CA THR A 93 19.27 -11.64 3.07
C THR A 93 20.57 -12.10 2.43
N LEU A 94 21.03 -11.39 1.40
CA LEU A 94 22.33 -11.61 0.76
C LEU A 94 23.46 -10.81 1.42
N GLN A 95 23.21 -10.11 2.52
CA GLN A 95 24.16 -9.19 3.16
C GLN A 95 24.70 -8.10 2.20
N LYS A 96 23.95 -7.76 1.15
CA LYS A 96 24.27 -6.68 0.23
C LYS A 96 23.74 -5.35 0.75
N ASN A 97 24.36 -4.26 0.31
CA ASN A 97 23.86 -2.91 0.57
C ASN A 97 22.39 -2.78 0.15
N ARG A 98 21.62 -1.99 0.91
CA ARG A 98 20.23 -1.64 0.58
C ARG A 98 20.14 -1.00 -0.79
N LEU A 99 18.92 -0.97 -1.33
CA LEU A 99 18.68 -0.25 -2.57
C LEU A 99 19.00 1.25 -2.34
N PRO A 100 19.69 1.93 -3.27
CA PRO A 100 19.94 3.35 -3.10
C PRO A 100 18.62 4.13 -3.08
N PHE A 101 18.52 5.14 -2.22
CA PHE A 101 17.32 5.97 -2.04
C PHE A 101 16.76 6.50 -3.37
N GLY A 102 17.61 6.97 -4.28
CA GLY A 102 17.17 7.46 -5.59
C GLY A 102 16.50 6.39 -6.45
N HIS A 103 16.93 5.13 -6.37
CA HIS A 103 16.30 4.02 -7.09
C HIS A 103 14.95 3.65 -6.46
N GLU A 104 14.85 3.71 -5.12
CA GLU A 104 13.57 3.50 -4.42
C GLU A 104 12.54 4.53 -4.86
N LEU A 105 12.91 5.83 -4.88
CA LEU A 105 12.02 6.89 -5.35
C LEU A 105 11.65 6.74 -6.83
N LEU A 106 12.62 6.42 -7.69
CA LEU A 106 12.38 6.23 -9.11
C LEU A 106 11.36 5.11 -9.36
N ILE A 107 11.48 3.98 -8.66
CA ILE A 107 10.55 2.86 -8.80
C ILE A 107 9.18 3.20 -8.20
N CYS A 108 9.13 3.80 -7.02
CA CYS A 108 7.88 4.02 -6.28
C CYS A 108 7.06 5.23 -6.76
N PHE A 109 7.70 6.21 -7.41
CA PHE A 109 7.03 7.45 -7.87
C PHE A 109 7.35 7.79 -9.32
N GLY A 110 8.60 7.63 -9.75
CA GLY A 110 8.99 7.92 -11.14
C GLY A 110 8.27 7.04 -12.16
N VAL A 111 8.21 5.73 -11.93
CA VAL A 111 7.48 4.78 -12.79
C VAL A 111 5.98 5.12 -12.85
N PRO A 112 5.26 5.32 -11.72
CA PRO A 112 3.88 5.79 -11.75
C PRO A 112 3.66 7.07 -12.54
N ILE A 113 4.49 8.10 -12.35
CA ILE A 113 4.38 9.37 -13.08
C ILE A 113 4.57 9.16 -14.59
N LEU A 114 5.52 8.30 -14.97
CA LEU A 114 5.73 7.94 -16.37
C LEU A 114 4.50 7.26 -16.97
N ILE A 115 3.92 6.26 -16.29
CA ILE A 115 2.72 5.55 -16.77
C ILE A 115 1.50 6.48 -16.81
N MET A 116 1.32 7.35 -15.81
CA MET A 116 0.26 8.38 -15.82
C MET A 116 0.36 9.30 -17.03
N SER A 117 1.59 9.61 -17.46
CA SER A 117 1.87 10.41 -18.65
C SER A 117 1.57 9.60 -19.92
N LEU A 118 2.08 8.37 -20.03
CA LEU A 118 1.85 7.48 -21.18
C LEU A 118 0.38 7.10 -21.36
N HIS A 119 -0.41 7.10 -20.29
CA HIS A 119 -1.86 6.87 -20.36
C HIS A 119 -2.55 7.78 -21.37
N THR A 120 -2.06 9.00 -21.60
CA THR A 120 -2.67 9.90 -22.60
C THR A 120 -2.67 9.31 -24.01
N ILE A 121 -1.76 8.40 -24.35
CA ILE A 121 -1.72 7.73 -25.67
C ILE A 121 -2.92 6.81 -25.89
N VAL A 122 -3.47 6.27 -24.80
CA VAL A 122 -4.51 5.25 -24.79
C VAL A 122 -5.77 5.73 -24.08
N GLN A 123 -5.95 7.05 -24.03
CA GLN A 123 -7.07 7.69 -23.36
C GLN A 123 -8.04 8.22 -24.43
N GLY A 124 -9.16 7.52 -24.64
CA GLY A 124 -10.11 7.88 -25.70
C GLY A 124 -10.87 9.18 -25.43
N HIS A 125 -11.22 9.40 -24.16
CA HIS A 125 -11.90 10.59 -23.67
C HIS A 125 -11.41 10.93 -22.27
N ARG A 126 -11.85 12.07 -21.72
CA ARG A 126 -11.28 12.58 -20.44
C ARG A 126 -11.44 11.61 -19.29
N PHE A 127 -12.67 11.19 -19.01
CA PHE A 127 -13.00 10.31 -17.89
C PHE A 127 -14.44 9.82 -18.03
N ASP A 128 -14.75 8.75 -17.30
CA ASP A 128 -16.10 8.24 -17.10
C ASP A 128 -16.58 8.55 -15.69
N ILE A 129 -17.90 8.67 -15.53
CA ILE A 129 -18.56 8.85 -14.22
C ILE A 129 -19.47 7.65 -13.99
N TYR A 130 -19.18 6.90 -12.95
CA TYR A 130 -20.02 5.80 -12.50
C TYR A 130 -20.82 6.25 -11.27
N GLU A 131 -22.13 6.06 -11.28
CA GLU A 131 -23.00 6.35 -10.14
C GLU A 131 -22.50 5.62 -8.87
N ASP A 132 -22.52 6.31 -7.73
CA ASP A 132 -21.95 5.93 -6.42
C ASP A 132 -20.41 5.77 -6.36
N PHE A 133 -19.72 5.59 -7.49
CA PHE A 133 -18.27 5.38 -7.53
C PHE A 133 -17.48 6.64 -7.89
N GLY A 134 -18.06 7.53 -8.69
CA GLY A 134 -17.49 8.77 -9.20
C GLY A 134 -16.57 8.59 -10.41
N CYS A 135 -15.58 9.48 -10.57
CA CYS A 135 -14.75 9.54 -11.77
C CYS A 135 -13.82 8.31 -11.92
N THR A 136 -13.76 7.74 -13.12
CA THR A 136 -12.89 6.64 -13.49
C THR A 136 -12.13 6.94 -14.79
N PRO A 137 -10.86 6.51 -14.92
CA PRO A 137 -10.08 6.76 -16.12
C PRO A 137 -10.68 6.03 -17.31
N ALA A 138 -10.89 6.77 -18.39
CA ALA A 138 -11.25 6.22 -19.68
C ALA A 138 -10.02 5.59 -20.34
N VAL A 139 -10.13 4.32 -20.74
CA VAL A 139 -9.06 3.57 -21.40
C VAL A 139 -9.55 3.05 -22.73
N TYR A 140 -8.87 3.44 -23.81
CA TYR A 140 -9.10 2.92 -25.15
C TYR A 140 -8.49 1.52 -25.26
N VAL A 141 -9.36 0.51 -25.14
CA VAL A 141 -9.04 -0.91 -25.11
C VAL A 141 -8.39 -1.35 -26.42
N SER A 142 -7.06 -1.35 -26.45
CA SER A 142 -6.26 -1.54 -27.66
C SER A 142 -4.92 -2.21 -27.36
N ILE A 143 -4.17 -2.60 -28.40
CA ILE A 143 -2.86 -3.22 -28.20
C ILE A 143 -1.92 -2.31 -27.37
N PRO A 144 -1.81 -0.99 -27.64
CA PRO A 144 -0.98 -0.11 -26.82
C PRO A 144 -1.43 -0.04 -25.35
N SER A 145 -2.74 -0.15 -25.04
CA SER A 145 -3.19 -0.10 -23.64
C SER A 145 -2.68 -1.29 -22.84
N ILE A 146 -2.55 -2.47 -23.46
CA ILE A 146 -1.98 -3.66 -22.81
C ILE A 146 -0.51 -3.41 -22.44
N PHE A 147 0.29 -2.87 -23.36
CA PHE A 147 1.71 -2.61 -23.13
C PHE A 147 1.95 -1.51 -22.09
N ILE A 148 1.09 -0.49 -22.05
CA ILE A 148 1.26 0.66 -21.16
C ILE A 148 0.67 0.40 -19.77
N LEU A 149 -0.51 -0.23 -19.67
CA LEU A 149 -1.26 -0.31 -18.43
C LEU A 149 -1.29 -1.70 -17.80
N ASP A 150 -1.17 -2.78 -18.57
CA ASP A 150 -1.35 -4.15 -18.03
C ASP A 150 -0.04 -4.88 -17.78
N ILE A 151 0.86 -4.84 -18.78
CA ILE A 151 2.13 -5.55 -18.68
C ILE A 151 2.99 -5.01 -17.52
N PRO A 152 3.18 -3.70 -17.34
CA PRO A 152 4.04 -3.19 -16.28
C PRO A 152 3.63 -3.66 -14.85
N PRO A 153 2.37 -3.52 -14.40
CA PRO A 153 2.01 -3.95 -13.05
C PRO A 153 2.06 -5.47 -12.88
N LEU A 154 1.77 -6.27 -13.92
CA LEU A 154 1.92 -7.73 -13.88
C LEU A 154 3.39 -8.16 -13.76
N VAL A 155 4.28 -7.48 -14.48
CA VAL A 155 5.74 -7.70 -14.39
C VAL A 155 6.23 -7.37 -12.99
N PHE A 156 5.87 -6.20 -12.43
CA PHE A 156 6.28 -5.85 -11.07
C PHE A 156 5.72 -6.81 -10.03
N SER A 157 4.46 -7.23 -10.15
CA SER A 157 3.84 -8.21 -9.24
C SER A 157 4.57 -9.55 -9.29
N THR A 158 4.92 -10.02 -10.49
CA THR A 158 5.66 -11.27 -10.69
C THR A 158 7.08 -11.18 -10.11
N LEU A 159 7.79 -10.08 -10.37
CA LEU A 159 9.12 -9.85 -9.82
C LEU A 159 9.08 -9.75 -8.29
N ALA A 160 8.08 -9.05 -7.72
CA ALA A 160 7.88 -8.95 -6.28
C ALA A 160 7.72 -10.35 -5.65
N PHE A 161 6.90 -11.21 -6.27
CA PHE A 161 6.72 -12.60 -5.84
C PHE A 161 8.01 -13.40 -5.88
N ILE A 162 8.77 -13.32 -6.99
CA ILE A 162 10.04 -14.04 -7.17
C ILE A 162 11.05 -13.60 -6.10
N PHE A 163 11.31 -12.30 -5.97
CA PHE A 163 12.30 -11.79 -5.02
C PHE A 163 11.90 -12.04 -3.56
N CYS A 164 10.60 -11.96 -3.24
CA CYS A 164 10.11 -12.31 -1.91
C CYS A 164 10.31 -13.80 -1.62
N SER A 165 10.02 -14.68 -2.57
CA SER A 165 10.23 -16.13 -2.43
C SER A 165 11.70 -16.46 -2.22
N LEU A 166 12.60 -15.85 -2.99
CA LEU A 166 14.04 -15.99 -2.82
C LEU A 166 14.52 -15.48 -1.46
N ALA A 167 13.97 -14.37 -0.98
CA ALA A 167 14.28 -13.84 0.34
C ALA A 167 13.85 -14.82 1.45
N ILE A 168 12.66 -15.40 1.36
CA ILE A 168 12.16 -16.41 2.30
C ILE A 168 13.05 -17.66 2.28
N MET A 169 13.44 -18.15 1.09
CA MET A 169 14.32 -19.32 0.95
C MET A 169 15.69 -19.07 1.59
N ASN A 170 16.30 -17.91 1.32
CA ASN A 170 17.57 -17.52 1.92
C ASN A 170 17.44 -17.40 3.44
N PHE A 171 16.37 -16.79 3.91
CA PHE A 171 16.08 -16.65 5.33
C PHE A 171 15.92 -18.02 6.01
N ALA A 172 15.22 -18.96 5.38
CA ALA A 172 15.06 -20.32 5.89
C ALA A 172 16.38 -21.10 5.92
N ARG A 173 17.23 -20.95 4.90
CA ARG A 173 18.57 -21.58 4.84
C ARG A 173 19.53 -20.99 5.87
N GLN A 174 19.46 -19.69 6.13
CA GLN A 174 20.35 -18.98 7.05
C GLN A 174 19.88 -18.98 8.51
N ARG A 175 18.87 -19.81 8.87
CA ARG A 175 18.22 -19.82 10.20
C ARG A 175 19.20 -19.94 11.38
N MET A 176 20.34 -20.61 11.20
CA MET A 176 21.43 -20.73 12.19
C MET A 176 22.32 -19.47 12.28
N ALA A 177 22.63 -18.83 11.14
CA ALA A 177 23.44 -17.61 11.07
C ALA A 177 22.65 -16.35 11.51
N PHE A 178 21.34 -16.35 11.31
CA PHE A 178 20.48 -15.22 11.63
C PHE A 178 20.33 -14.96 13.14
N SER A 179 20.36 -16.02 13.97
CA SER A 179 20.42 -15.84 15.44
C SER A 179 21.70 -15.15 15.90
N ARG A 180 22.76 -15.15 15.08
CA ARG A 180 23.99 -14.39 15.30
C ARG A 180 23.91 -12.99 14.68
N MET A 181 23.39 -12.84 13.46
CA MET A 181 23.23 -11.53 12.81
C MET A 181 22.26 -10.57 13.52
N VAL A 182 21.18 -11.07 14.12
CA VAL A 182 20.26 -10.25 14.95
C VAL A 182 20.93 -9.78 16.25
N LYS A 183 21.93 -10.53 16.74
CA LYS A 183 22.74 -10.16 17.90
C LYS A 183 23.86 -9.18 17.54
N ASP A 184 24.46 -9.32 16.36
CA ASP A 184 25.61 -8.50 15.89
C ASP A 184 25.23 -7.24 15.12
N SER A 185 23.97 -7.10 14.67
CA SER A 185 23.56 -5.91 13.94
C SER A 185 23.62 -4.68 14.84
N ARG A 186 24.52 -3.75 14.52
CA ARG A 186 24.72 -2.39 15.07
C ARG A 186 23.48 -1.48 15.01
N ASN A 187 22.32 -2.02 14.65
CA ASN A 187 21.01 -1.38 14.60
C ASN A 187 20.00 -2.24 15.38
N PRO A 188 19.67 -1.91 16.64
CA PRO A 188 18.77 -2.69 17.51
C PRO A 188 17.27 -2.68 17.08
N GLY A 189 16.95 -2.34 15.83
CA GLY A 189 15.60 -1.91 15.42
C GLY A 189 14.80 -2.84 14.50
N LEU A 190 15.34 -3.96 14.00
CA LEU A 190 14.56 -4.89 13.16
C LEU A 190 14.57 -6.32 13.73
N SER A 191 13.53 -6.62 14.51
CA SER A 191 13.21 -7.97 14.97
C SER A 191 12.87 -8.93 13.83
N LYS A 192 13.04 -10.23 14.08
CA LYS A 192 12.64 -11.32 13.17
C LYS A 192 11.18 -11.18 12.75
N ALA A 193 10.31 -10.78 13.68
CA ALA A 193 8.87 -10.63 13.45
C ALA A 193 8.56 -9.52 12.42
N ARG A 194 9.29 -8.41 12.47
CA ARG A 194 9.16 -7.30 11.51
C ARG A 194 9.49 -7.76 10.09
N TYR A 195 10.63 -8.44 9.89
CA TYR A 195 11.00 -8.97 8.58
C TYR A 195 9.98 -9.96 8.02
N VAL A 196 9.44 -10.84 8.86
CA VAL A 196 8.39 -11.78 8.43
C VAL A 196 7.14 -11.04 7.96
N ARG A 197 6.68 -10.01 8.68
CA ARG A 197 5.54 -9.18 8.26
C ARG A 197 5.79 -8.45 6.94
N LEU A 198 7.01 -7.95 6.73
CA LEU A 198 7.43 -7.33 5.47
C LEU A 198 7.41 -8.32 4.29
N MET A 199 7.83 -9.57 4.51
CA MET A 199 7.73 -10.61 3.48
C MET A 199 6.27 -11.00 3.21
N LEU A 200 5.47 -11.19 4.27
CA LEU A 200 4.05 -11.54 4.14
C LEU A 200 3.26 -10.48 3.38
N ILE A 201 3.42 -9.19 3.71
CA ILE A 201 2.71 -8.13 2.98
C ILE A 201 3.14 -8.12 1.51
N THR A 202 4.42 -8.28 1.22
CA THR A 202 4.93 -8.26 -0.16
C THR A 202 4.32 -9.39 -1.00
N LEU A 203 4.23 -10.60 -0.41
CA LEU A 203 3.62 -11.76 -1.06
C LEU A 203 2.12 -11.54 -1.29
N ILE A 204 1.40 -11.10 -0.25
CA ILE A 204 -0.05 -10.82 -0.32
C ILE A 204 -0.33 -9.76 -1.38
N LEU A 205 0.41 -8.65 -1.37
CA LEU A 205 0.25 -7.58 -2.35
C LEU A 205 0.56 -8.03 -3.77
N GLY A 206 1.64 -8.80 -3.97
CA GLY A 206 1.99 -9.30 -5.31
C GLY A 206 0.90 -10.20 -5.90
N VAL A 207 0.40 -11.16 -5.11
CA VAL A 207 -0.66 -12.08 -5.55
C VAL A 207 -2.00 -11.36 -5.72
N TRP A 208 -2.38 -10.53 -4.76
CA TRP A 208 -3.64 -9.79 -4.78
C TRP A 208 -3.72 -8.82 -5.97
N ASN A 209 -2.66 -8.04 -6.23
CA ASN A 209 -2.62 -7.13 -7.37
C ASN A 209 -2.68 -7.88 -8.70
N ALA A 210 -1.88 -8.95 -8.86
CA ALA A 210 -1.90 -9.75 -10.08
C ALA A 210 -3.29 -10.35 -10.35
N LEU A 211 -3.96 -10.85 -9.30
CA LEU A 211 -5.32 -11.39 -9.38
C LEU A 211 -6.34 -10.32 -9.79
N VAL A 212 -6.39 -9.20 -9.08
CA VAL A 212 -7.36 -8.13 -9.35
C VAL A 212 -7.18 -7.57 -10.75
N ILE A 213 -5.94 -7.29 -11.18
CA ILE A 213 -5.67 -6.77 -12.51
C ILE A 213 -6.10 -7.78 -13.58
N SER A 214 -5.71 -9.05 -13.43
CA SER A 214 -6.07 -10.08 -14.43
C SER A 214 -7.58 -10.24 -14.59
N LEU A 215 -8.32 -10.25 -13.48
CA LEU A 215 -9.77 -10.41 -13.49
C LEU A 215 -10.49 -9.18 -14.07
N THR A 216 -10.14 -7.98 -13.62
CA THR A 216 -10.75 -6.73 -14.12
C THR A 216 -10.46 -6.50 -15.60
N ARG A 217 -9.25 -6.82 -16.07
CA ARG A 217 -8.88 -6.72 -17.50
C ARG A 217 -9.53 -7.79 -18.36
N SER A 218 -9.72 -9.02 -17.86
CA SER A 218 -10.47 -10.04 -18.61
C SER A 218 -11.90 -9.60 -18.93
N SER A 219 -12.53 -8.83 -18.02
CA SER A 219 -13.84 -8.23 -18.27
C SER A 219 -13.77 -7.12 -19.31
N ALA A 220 -12.78 -6.21 -19.18
CA ALA A 220 -12.60 -5.11 -20.11
C ALA A 220 -12.38 -5.58 -21.56
N TYR A 221 -11.72 -6.73 -21.75
CA TYR A 221 -11.38 -7.28 -23.07
C TYR A 221 -12.40 -8.27 -23.63
N ARG A 222 -13.55 -8.45 -22.96
CA ARG A 222 -14.58 -9.42 -23.38
C ARG A 222 -15.13 -9.19 -24.79
N ASN A 223 -15.13 -7.94 -25.25
CA ASN A 223 -15.63 -7.53 -26.56
C ASN A 223 -14.54 -7.44 -27.64
N GLY A 224 -13.31 -7.88 -27.33
CA GLY A 224 -12.15 -7.76 -28.21
C GLY A 224 -11.40 -6.43 -28.04
N LEU A 225 -10.38 -6.25 -28.87
CA LEU A 225 -9.54 -5.04 -28.90
C LEU A 225 -9.96 -4.14 -30.05
N LEU A 226 -10.00 -2.84 -29.77
CA LEU A 226 -10.19 -1.81 -30.79
C LEU A 226 -8.87 -1.54 -31.52
N PRO A 227 -8.92 -1.27 -32.85
CA PRO A 227 -7.73 -0.93 -33.61
C PRO A 227 -7.21 0.44 -33.18
N TRP A 228 -5.92 0.53 -32.83
CA TRP A 228 -5.26 1.82 -32.61
C TRP A 228 -4.72 2.31 -33.96
N VAL A 229 -5.44 3.22 -34.63
CA VAL A 229 -5.11 3.67 -36.00
C VAL A 229 -4.19 4.90 -35.99
N SER A 230 -4.61 5.97 -35.32
CA SER A 230 -3.86 7.22 -35.22
C SER A 230 -4.17 7.95 -33.92
N TRP A 231 -3.35 8.94 -33.57
CA TRP A 231 -3.62 9.83 -32.44
C TRP A 231 -4.98 10.53 -32.60
N ASP A 232 -5.26 11.06 -33.79
CA ASP A 232 -6.49 11.81 -34.06
C ASP A 232 -7.75 10.95 -33.98
N ASP A 233 -7.66 9.67 -34.37
CA ASP A 233 -8.77 8.71 -34.29
C ASP A 233 -9.15 8.39 -32.83
N VAL A 234 -8.15 8.10 -31.99
CA VAL A 234 -8.38 7.79 -30.57
C VAL A 234 -8.89 9.03 -29.81
N HIS A 235 -8.53 10.23 -30.23
CA HIS A 235 -8.86 11.48 -29.53
C HIS A 235 -9.95 12.32 -30.23
N ALA A 236 -10.65 11.78 -31.24
CA ALA A 236 -11.59 12.54 -32.06
C ALA A 236 -12.67 13.26 -31.22
N ASP A 237 -13.23 12.56 -30.22
CA ASP A 237 -14.27 13.07 -29.33
C ASP A 237 -13.77 13.28 -27.89
N PHE A 238 -12.47 13.58 -27.72
CA PHE A 238 -11.84 13.59 -26.40
C PHE A 238 -12.52 14.53 -25.38
N TRP A 239 -13.03 15.67 -25.86
CA TRP A 239 -13.71 16.69 -25.05
C TRP A 239 -15.22 16.47 -24.91
N SER A 240 -15.78 15.49 -25.61
CA SER A 240 -17.19 15.12 -25.48
C SER A 240 -17.42 14.37 -24.17
N PHE A 241 -18.56 14.66 -23.54
CA PHE A 241 -19.06 13.91 -22.38
C PHE A 241 -20.23 13.00 -22.76
N GLU A 242 -20.56 12.92 -24.05
CA GLU A 242 -21.60 12.03 -24.53
C GLU A 242 -21.16 10.58 -24.31
N GLY A 243 -21.99 9.81 -23.58
CA GLY A 243 -21.68 8.41 -23.26
C GLY A 243 -20.69 8.19 -22.11
N SER A 244 -20.25 9.25 -21.40
CA SER A 244 -19.29 9.13 -20.29
C SER A 244 -19.95 9.03 -18.91
N GLN A 245 -21.27 8.78 -18.85
CA GLN A 245 -22.07 8.74 -17.62
C GLN A 245 -22.79 7.40 -17.54
N TYR A 246 -22.52 6.63 -16.48
CA TYR A 246 -23.07 5.30 -16.29
C TYR A 246 -23.86 5.23 -14.98
N ARG A 247 -25.19 5.09 -15.09
CA ARG A 247 -26.03 4.81 -13.93
C ARG A 247 -25.91 3.34 -13.57
N LEU A 248 -26.02 3.02 -12.29
CA LEU A 248 -25.86 1.66 -11.79
C LEU A 248 -26.86 0.69 -12.42
N ASP A 249 -28.10 1.16 -12.63
CA ASP A 249 -29.19 0.37 -13.22
C ASP A 249 -28.95 0.03 -14.70
N ASP A 250 -28.12 0.82 -15.39
CA ASP A 250 -27.80 0.63 -16.82
C ASP A 250 -26.60 -0.31 -17.03
N ILE A 251 -25.84 -0.61 -15.97
CA ILE A 251 -24.64 -1.44 -16.04
C ILE A 251 -25.03 -2.93 -15.92
N PRO A 252 -24.65 -3.77 -16.89
CA PRO A 252 -24.88 -5.22 -16.79
C PRO A 252 -24.28 -5.80 -15.51
N GLY A 253 -25.03 -6.66 -14.83
CA GLY A 253 -24.64 -7.19 -13.51
C GLY A 253 -23.28 -7.90 -13.50
N ASP A 254 -22.88 -8.52 -14.61
CA ASP A 254 -21.57 -9.16 -14.75
C ASP A 254 -20.41 -8.15 -14.81
N VAL A 255 -20.62 -6.99 -15.45
CA VAL A 255 -19.66 -5.86 -15.43
C VAL A 255 -19.60 -5.23 -14.06
N LEU A 256 -20.76 -5.05 -13.42
CA LEU A 256 -20.87 -4.38 -12.13
C LEU A 256 -20.04 -5.09 -11.05
N VAL A 257 -19.97 -6.42 -11.06
CA VAL A 257 -19.11 -7.20 -10.15
C VAL A 257 -17.63 -6.79 -10.28
N TRP A 258 -17.14 -6.56 -11.50
CA TRP A 258 -15.75 -6.15 -11.72
C TRP A 258 -15.49 -4.70 -11.34
N VAL A 259 -16.47 -3.82 -11.50
CA VAL A 259 -16.41 -2.44 -10.97
C VAL A 259 -16.26 -2.47 -9.45
N TYR A 260 -17.10 -3.26 -8.75
CA TYR A 260 -16.98 -3.45 -7.31
C TYR A 260 -15.64 -4.07 -6.91
N LEU A 261 -15.16 -5.11 -7.61
CA LEU A 261 -13.87 -5.72 -7.32
C LEU A 261 -12.72 -4.70 -7.45
N GLY A 262 -12.71 -3.92 -8.53
CA GLY A 262 -11.74 -2.87 -8.76
C GLY A 262 -11.77 -1.79 -7.68
N TRP A 263 -12.96 -1.36 -7.25
CA TRP A 263 -13.12 -0.37 -6.20
C TRP A 263 -12.69 -0.90 -4.82
N PHE A 264 -13.16 -2.10 -4.43
CA PHE A 264 -12.83 -2.72 -3.14
C PHE A 264 -11.38 -3.17 -3.02
N SER A 265 -10.65 -3.29 -4.14
CA SER A 265 -9.23 -3.65 -4.15
C SER A 265 -8.39 -2.73 -3.25
N VAL A 266 -8.67 -1.42 -3.23
CA VAL A 266 -7.92 -0.42 -2.44
C VAL A 266 -8.25 -0.50 -0.94
N PRO A 267 -9.52 -0.48 -0.50
CA PRO A 267 -9.89 -0.72 0.90
C PRO A 267 -9.35 -2.04 1.45
N VAL A 268 -9.48 -3.15 0.70
CA VAL A 268 -9.00 -4.47 1.12
C VAL A 268 -7.48 -4.48 1.28
N THR A 269 -6.75 -3.87 0.32
CA THR A 269 -5.29 -3.75 0.41
C THR A 269 -4.87 -2.94 1.63
N SER A 270 -5.61 -1.88 1.95
CA SER A 270 -5.39 -1.04 3.12
C SER A 270 -5.58 -1.82 4.43
N LEU A 271 -6.59 -2.71 4.48
CA LEU A 271 -6.80 -3.63 5.59
C LEU A 271 -5.63 -4.61 5.74
N PHE A 272 -5.09 -5.17 4.67
CA PHE A 272 -3.91 -6.06 4.76
C PHE A 272 -2.70 -5.35 5.38
N VAL A 273 -2.42 -4.11 4.94
CA VAL A 273 -1.34 -3.28 5.51
C VAL A 273 -1.62 -3.01 6.99
N PHE A 274 -2.83 -2.57 7.33
CA PHE A 274 -3.22 -2.29 8.71
C PHE A 274 -3.06 -3.52 9.62
N LEU A 275 -3.59 -4.69 9.23
CA LEU A 275 -3.56 -5.91 10.03
C LEU A 275 -2.12 -6.43 10.26
N LEU A 276 -1.24 -6.34 9.25
CA LEU A 276 0.12 -6.84 9.38
C LEU A 276 1.04 -5.93 10.20
N PHE A 277 0.80 -4.62 10.16
CA PHE A 277 1.71 -3.65 10.77
C PHE A 277 1.20 -3.04 12.08
N SER A 278 -0.11 -3.03 12.32
CA SER A 278 -0.68 -2.34 13.49
C SER A 278 -0.69 -3.17 14.76
N PHE A 279 -0.65 -4.49 14.66
CA PHE A 279 -0.76 -5.38 15.83
C PHE A 279 0.59 -5.99 16.17
N GLY A 280 1.04 -5.95 17.44
CA GLY A 280 2.26 -6.61 17.89
C GLY A 280 2.93 -5.91 19.07
N GLU A 281 3.72 -6.63 19.88
CA GLU A 281 4.42 -6.06 21.04
C GLU A 281 5.35 -4.89 20.66
N GLU A 282 5.99 -5.00 19.50
CA GLU A 282 6.83 -3.94 18.94
C GLU A 282 6.00 -2.73 18.51
N ALA A 283 4.87 -2.95 17.82
CA ALA A 283 3.96 -1.88 17.44
C ALA A 283 3.42 -1.15 18.68
N ALA A 284 3.06 -1.87 19.74
CA ALA A 284 2.60 -1.29 21.01
C ALA A 284 3.68 -0.47 21.73
N LYS A 285 4.96 -0.87 21.65
CA LYS A 285 6.08 -0.07 22.17
C LYS A 285 6.29 1.19 21.34
N ASP A 286 6.23 1.07 20.02
CA ASP A 286 6.40 2.18 19.10
C ASP A 286 5.25 3.20 19.21
N TYR A 287 4.00 2.74 19.37
CA TYR A 287 2.84 3.60 19.64
C TYR A 287 2.98 4.37 20.96
N ARG A 288 3.37 3.70 22.06
CA ARG A 288 3.59 4.36 23.36
C ARG A 288 4.65 5.45 23.27
N THR A 289 5.73 5.17 22.54
CA THR A 289 6.80 6.14 22.30
C THR A 289 6.29 7.33 21.47
N TRP A 290 5.47 7.07 20.45
CA TRP A 290 4.89 8.13 19.63
C TRP A 290 3.88 8.99 20.40
N VAL A 291 2.97 8.38 21.17
CA VAL A 291 2.03 9.11 22.03
C VAL A 291 2.78 9.98 23.03
N SER A 292 3.80 9.43 23.71
CA SER A 292 4.63 10.22 24.63
C SER A 292 5.34 11.39 23.92
N TRP A 293 5.82 11.18 22.68
CA TRP A 293 6.39 12.26 21.88
C TRP A 293 5.37 13.34 21.52
N VAL A 294 4.14 12.96 21.13
CA VAL A 294 3.05 13.91 20.85
C VAL A 294 2.67 14.69 22.11
N GLU A 295 2.52 14.01 23.24
CA GLU A 295 2.18 14.64 24.52
C GLU A 295 3.23 15.65 24.97
N THR A 296 4.51 15.30 24.82
CA THR A 296 5.64 16.14 25.27
C THR A 296 5.98 17.25 24.28
N THR A 297 5.84 17.01 22.97
CA THR A 297 6.27 17.96 21.92
C THR A 297 5.12 18.83 21.41
N VAL A 298 3.97 18.23 21.12
CA VAL A 298 2.80 18.94 20.55
C VAL A 298 1.97 19.55 21.67
N PHE A 299 1.60 18.75 22.68
CA PHE A 299 0.77 19.22 23.80
C PHE A 299 1.57 19.81 24.96
N ARG A 300 2.92 19.79 24.89
CA ARG A 300 3.84 20.31 25.92
C ARG A 300 3.50 19.86 27.36
N ARG A 301 2.94 18.67 27.52
CA ARG A 301 2.73 18.07 28.85
C ARG A 301 4.07 17.61 29.40
N LYS A 302 4.39 17.96 30.65
CA LYS A 302 5.57 17.42 31.34
C LYS A 302 5.42 15.90 31.45
N SER A 303 6.41 15.16 30.95
CA SER A 303 6.49 13.71 31.15
C SER A 303 6.42 13.41 32.65
N GLY A 304 5.33 12.77 33.09
CA GLY A 304 5.24 12.28 34.45
C GLY A 304 6.32 11.23 34.65
N SER A 305 7.21 11.46 35.62
CA SER A 305 8.19 10.48 36.06
C SER A 305 7.51 9.11 36.22
N PRO A 306 8.10 7.99 35.75
CA PRO A 306 7.56 6.67 36.03
C PRO A 306 7.45 6.54 37.56
N SER A 307 6.26 6.28 38.07
CA SER A 307 6.10 5.99 39.50
C SER A 307 6.93 4.74 39.79
N MET A 308 7.99 4.93 40.57
CA MET A 308 8.79 3.89 41.16
C MET A 308 7.85 3.07 42.07
N PHE A 309 7.23 2.02 41.53
CA PHE A 309 6.62 0.97 42.33
C PHE A 309 7.76 0.26 43.03
N ALA A 310 8.12 0.77 44.21
CA ALA A 310 8.97 0.12 45.18
C ALA A 310 8.23 -1.13 45.69
N THR A 311 8.37 -2.25 44.98
CA THR A 311 8.09 -3.55 45.58
C THR A 311 9.28 -3.85 46.50
N LYS A 312 9.08 -3.59 47.80
CA LYS A 312 9.99 -4.01 48.87
C LYS A 312 10.29 -5.50 48.73
N SER A 313 11.53 -5.83 48.38
CA SER A 313 12.13 -7.12 48.68
C SER A 313 12.45 -7.14 50.17
N SER A 314 11.76 -7.97 50.95
CA SER A 314 12.19 -8.37 52.29
C SER A 314 12.65 -9.83 52.21
N VAL A 315 13.91 -10.03 51.82
CA VAL A 315 14.64 -11.26 52.14
C VAL A 315 15.58 -10.91 53.29
N GLY A 316 15.18 -11.30 54.50
CA GLY A 316 16.04 -11.23 55.67
C GLY A 316 17.04 -12.39 55.63
N SER A 317 18.29 -12.09 55.29
CA SER A 317 19.43 -12.94 55.57
C SER A 317 19.97 -12.58 56.95
N ILE A 318 19.75 -13.46 57.92
CA ILE A 318 20.45 -13.45 59.21
C ILE A 318 21.81 -14.11 58.97
N ASP A 319 22.86 -13.32 59.09
CA ASP A 319 24.23 -13.79 59.19
C ASP A 319 24.67 -13.64 60.65
N LYS A 320 25.10 -14.73 61.27
CA LYS A 320 25.87 -14.70 62.52
C LYS A 320 27.03 -15.68 62.37
N SER A 321 28.20 -15.09 62.44
CA SER A 321 29.52 -15.65 62.33
C SER A 321 29.98 -16.36 63.62
N ASP A 322 31.00 -17.20 63.42
CA ASP A 322 32.18 -17.42 64.28
C ASP A 322 32.34 -18.72 65.07
N GLY A 323 33.54 -19.32 64.86
CA GLY A 323 34.31 -20.13 65.82
C GLY A 323 34.19 -21.65 65.66
N VAL A 324 35.07 -22.38 64.96
CA VAL A 324 36.47 -22.78 65.27
C VAL A 324 36.59 -23.90 66.34
N THR A 325 37.45 -24.87 66.01
CA THR A 325 38.22 -25.85 66.83
C THR A 325 37.65 -27.21 67.26
N GLU A 326 38.30 -28.24 66.70
CA GLU A 326 38.99 -29.37 67.37
C GLU A 326 38.29 -30.72 67.67
N VAL A 327 39.03 -31.74 67.19
CA VAL A 327 39.06 -33.21 67.43
C VAL A 327 37.99 -34.08 66.77
#